data_AF-A0A6G1GNC9-F1
#
_entry.id   AF-A0A6G1GNC9-F1
#
_cell.length_a   1.000
_cell.length_b   1.000
_cell.length_c   1.000
_cell.angle_alpha   90.00
_cell.angle_beta   90.00
_cell.angle_gamma   90.00
#
_symmetry.space_group_name_H-M   'P 1'
#
loop_
_entity.id
_entity.type
_entity.pdbx_description
1 polymer ?
#
loop_
_entity_poly.entity_id
_entity_poly.type
_entity_poly.pdbx_seq_one_letter_code
_entity_poly.pdbx_strand_id
1 'polypeptide(L)'
;MPKEVQDIKQFIELCRRKDAKAARIKKNPKNNQIKFKVRCSTYLYTLVLKDSDKADKLKQSLPPGLQIVEAPKKNLKGKRVGAK
;
A
#
# COMPACT_ATOMS: atom_id res chain seq x y z
N MET A 1 14.10 8.75 4.74
CA MET A 1 13.44 7.97 5.81
C MET A 1 11.99 7.68 5.44
N PRO A 2 11.43 6.49 5.70
CA PRO A 2 10.00 6.23 5.52
C PRO A 2 9.15 7.02 6.53
N LYS A 3 7.92 7.38 6.16
CA LYS A 3 6.95 8.08 7.01
C LYS A 3 5.67 7.26 7.15
N GLU A 4 5.11 7.26 8.35
CA GLU A 4 3.79 6.67 8.62
C GLU A 4 2.72 7.75 8.55
N VAL A 5 1.56 7.39 8.01
CA VAL A 5 0.36 8.25 7.91
C VAL A 5 -0.76 7.51 8.63
N GLN A 6 -1.44 8.19 9.56
CA GLN A 6 -2.52 7.60 10.34
C GLN A 6 -3.89 7.87 9.73
N ASP A 7 -4.08 9.04 9.11
CA ASP A 7 -5.36 9.43 8.51
C ASP A 7 -5.49 8.94 7.07
N ILE A 8 -6.64 8.32 6.76
CA ILE A 8 -7.01 7.86 5.44
C ILE A 8 -7.15 9.03 4.46
N LYS A 9 -7.73 10.16 4.91
CA LYS A 9 -7.94 11.33 4.03
C LYS A 9 -6.61 11.89 3.53
N GLN A 10 -5.67 12.09 4.44
CA GLN A 10 -4.30 12.51 4.12
C GLN A 10 -3.60 11.52 3.20
N PHE A 11 -3.82 10.21 3.40
CA PHE A 11 -3.24 9.19 2.53
C PHE A 11 -3.77 9.27 1.08
N ILE A 12 -5.07 9.50 0.90
CA ILE A 12 -5.67 9.66 -0.44
C ILE A 12 -5.11 10.91 -1.13
N GLU A 13 -4.97 12.02 -0.40
CA GLU A 13 -4.36 13.24 -0.91
C GLU A 13 -2.92 13.00 -1.39
N LEU A 14 -2.13 12.27 -0.60
CA LEU A 14 -0.77 11.87 -1.00
C LEU A 14 -0.74 11.03 -2.27
N CYS A 15 -1.74 10.16 -2.49
CA CYS A 15 -1.84 9.35 -3.70
C CYS A 15 -2.20 10.16 -4.95
N ARG A 16 -2.89 11.31 -4.78
CA ARG A 16 -3.29 12.20 -5.88
C ARG A 16 -2.21 13.20 -6.28
N ARG A 17 -1.15 13.36 -5.48
CA ARG A 17 -0.07 14.29 -5.81
C ARG A 17 0.73 13.82 -7.03
N LYS A 18 1.24 14.78 -7.81
CA LYS A 18 2.03 14.53 -9.02
C LYS A 18 3.34 13.77 -8.79
N ASP A 19 3.86 13.79 -7.56
CA ASP A 19 5.10 13.09 -7.20
C ASP A 19 4.89 11.63 -6.78
N ALA A 20 3.63 11.18 -6.66
CA ALA A 20 3.30 9.79 -6.39
C ALA A 20 3.55 8.93 -7.63
N LYS A 21 4.45 7.96 -7.52
CA LYS A 21 4.88 7.10 -8.64
C LYS A 21 4.19 5.74 -8.64
N ALA A 22 4.12 5.10 -7.48
CA ALA A 22 3.53 3.77 -7.36
C ALA A 22 2.98 3.54 -5.95
N ALA A 23 1.87 2.82 -5.84
CA ALA A 23 1.34 2.31 -4.60
C ALA A 23 1.62 0.80 -4.49
N ARG A 24 2.09 0.36 -3.33
CA ARG A 24 2.31 -1.05 -3.01
C ARG A 24 1.41 -1.48 -1.87
N ILE A 25 0.60 -2.50 -2.11
CA ILE A 25 -0.29 -3.06 -1.09
C ILE A 25 0.37 -4.31 -0.53
N LYS A 26 0.63 -4.34 0.77
CA LYS A 26 1.20 -5.49 1.46
C LYS A 26 0.27 -5.99 2.56
N LYS A 27 -0.33 -7.15 2.33
CA LYS A 27 -1.07 -7.90 3.36
C LYS A 27 -0.07 -8.68 4.23
N ASN A 28 -0.19 -8.58 5.55
CA ASN A 28 0.62 -9.32 6.50
C ASN A 28 -0.24 -10.35 7.24
N PRO A 29 -0.08 -11.65 6.96
CA PRO A 29 -0.95 -12.69 7.51
C PRO A 29 -0.75 -12.92 9.01
N LYS A 30 0.41 -12.55 9.58
CA LYS A 30 0.69 -12.81 11.00
C LYS A 30 -0.09 -11.91 11.97
N ASN A 31 -0.42 -10.71 11.53
CA ASN A 31 -1.02 -9.68 12.38
C ASN A 31 -2.27 -9.05 11.76
N ASN A 32 -2.79 -9.65 10.68
CA ASN A 32 -3.92 -9.17 9.89
C ASN A 32 -3.81 -7.69 9.49
N GLN A 33 -2.60 -7.14 9.37
CA GLN A 33 -2.39 -5.77 8.93
C GLN A 33 -2.24 -5.70 7.42
N ILE A 34 -2.91 -4.74 6.82
CA ILE A 34 -2.77 -4.36 5.43
C ILE A 34 -2.04 -3.02 5.41
N LYS A 35 -0.87 -3.01 4.77
CA LYS A 35 -0.02 -1.81 4.65
C LYS A 35 -0.13 -1.27 3.23
N PHE A 36 -0.69 -0.07 3.09
CA PHE A 36 -0.69 0.70 1.85
C PHE A 36 0.54 1.58 1.83
N LYS A 37 1.41 1.38 0.84
CA LYS A 37 2.70 2.07 0.75
C LYS A 37 2.76 2.87 -0.54
N VAL A 38 2.62 4.18 -0.47
CA VAL A 38 2.78 5.04 -1.66
C VAL A 38 4.22 5.56 -1.73
N ARG A 39 4.84 5.36 -2.89
CA ARG A 39 6.18 5.88 -3.19
C ARG A 39 6.05 7.25 -3.83
N CYS A 40 6.50 8.27 -3.12
CA CYS A 40 6.69 9.61 -3.64
C CYS A 40 8.17 9.83 -4.02
N SER A 41 8.52 11.03 -4.48
CA SER A 41 9.90 11.40 -4.81
C SER A 41 10.85 11.19 -3.62
N THR A 42 10.55 11.82 -2.49
CA THR A 42 11.44 11.86 -1.32
C THR A 42 11.13 10.76 -0.30
N TYR A 43 9.84 10.48 -0.09
CA TYR A 43 9.38 9.63 1.01
C TYR A 43 8.57 8.43 0.52
N LEU A 44 8.63 7.35 1.32
CA LEU A 44 7.68 6.26 1.25
C LEU A 44 6.67 6.48 2.37
N TYR A 45 5.43 6.78 2.02
CA TYR A 45 4.36 6.94 3.00
C TYR A 45 3.64 5.60 3.18
N THR A 46 3.45 5.21 4.44
CA THR A 46 2.77 3.96 4.78
C THR A 46 1.53 4.26 5.62
N LEU A 47 0.38 3.78 5.18
CA LEU A 47 -0.84 3.68 5.98
C LEU A 47 -1.04 2.22 6.40
N VAL A 48 -1.32 1.99 7.68
CA VAL A 48 -1.57 0.65 8.23
C VAL A 48 -3.06 0.53 8.59
N LEU A 49 -3.75 -0.41 7.97
CA LEU A 49 -5.14 -0.76 8.28
C LEU A 49 -5.21 -2.19 8.82
N LYS A 50 -6.13 -2.43 9.76
CA LYS A 50 -6.44 -3.77 10.28
C LYS A 50 -7.71 -4.36 9.68
N ASP A 51 -8.60 -3.49 9.21
CA ASP A 51 -9.91 -3.82 8.66
C ASP A 51 -9.79 -4.10 7.15
N SER A 52 -10.20 -5.30 6.73
CA SER A 52 -10.14 -5.75 5.33
C SER A 52 -11.12 -5.00 4.45
N ASP A 53 -12.32 -4.71 4.94
CA ASP A 53 -13.39 -4.13 4.13
C ASP A 53 -13.08 -2.66 3.83
N LYS A 54 -12.53 -1.95 4.82
CA LYS A 54 -12.01 -0.59 4.61
C LYS A 54 -10.82 -0.57 3.67
N ALA A 55 -9.94 -1.57 3.74
CA ALA A 55 -8.80 -1.67 2.86
C ALA A 55 -9.23 -1.88 1.40
N ASP A 56 -10.24 -2.71 1.14
CA ASP A 56 -10.73 -2.95 -0.22
C ASP A 56 -11.45 -1.72 -0.79
N LYS A 57 -12.21 -0.98 0.04
CA LYS A 57 -12.76 0.34 -0.35
C LYS A 57 -11.67 1.38 -0.62
N LEU A 58 -10.62 1.40 0.19
CA LEU A 58 -9.49 2.32 -0.02
C LEU A 58 -8.76 1.99 -1.33
N LYS A 59 -8.59 0.71 -1.65
CA LYS A 59 -7.99 0.27 -2.91
C LYS A 59 -8.77 0.79 -4.12
N GLN A 60 -10.10 0.77 -4.07
CA GLN A 60 -10.97 1.34 -5.11
C GLN A 60 -10.90 2.87 -5.19
N SER A 61 -10.60 3.54 -4.07
CA SER A 61 -10.50 5.00 -3.99
C SER A 61 -9.16 5.56 -4.50
N LEU A 62 -8.18 4.69 -4.77
CA LEU A 62 -6.89 5.11 -5.31
C LEU A 62 -7.03 5.61 -6.75
N PRO A 63 -6.26 6.63 -7.14
CA PRO A 63 -6.33 7.16 -8.51
C PRO A 63 -5.93 6.07 -9.53
N PRO A 64 -6.71 5.87 -10.61
CA PRO A 64 -6.48 4.79 -11.58
C PRO A 64 -5.17 4.95 -12.37
N GLY A 65 -4.64 6.18 -12.49
CA GLY A 65 -3.35 6.45 -13.12
C GLY A 65 -2.13 6.06 -12.26
N LEU A 66 -2.33 5.68 -10.99
CA LEU A 66 -1.24 5.29 -10.11
C LEU A 66 -0.96 3.78 -10.27
N GLN A 67 0.29 3.41 -10.49
CA GLN A 67 0.67 2.00 -10.60
C GLN A 67 0.48 1.29 -9.26
N ILE A 68 -0.48 0.36 -9.19
CA ILE A 68 -0.76 -0.44 -7.99
C ILE A 68 -0.06 -1.79 -8.12
N VAL A 69 0.91 -2.05 -7.23
CA VAL A 69 1.63 -3.32 -7.15
C VAL A 69 1.21 -4.07 -5.90
N GLU A 70 0.62 -5.25 -6.07
CA GLU A 70 0.36 -6.14 -4.94
C GLU A 70 1.65 -6.89 -4.56
N ALA A 71 2.04 -6.82 -3.29
CA ALA A 71 3.20 -7.55 -2.82
C ALA A 71 2.89 -9.05 -2.77
N PRO A 72 3.71 -9.92 -3.39
CA PRO A 72 3.47 -11.36 -3.40
C PRO A 72 3.44 -11.92 -1.97
N LYS A 73 2.57 -12.90 -1.73
CA LYS A 73 2.55 -13.69 -0.49
C LYS A 73 3.89 -14.43 -0.40
N LYS A 74 4.71 -14.09 0.61
CA LYS A 74 5.98 -14.77 0.84
C LYS A 74 5.64 -16.08 1.56
N ASN A 75 5.82 -17.24 0.93
CA ASN A 75 5.69 -18.52 1.62
C ASN A 75 6.82 -18.68 2.65
N LEU A 76 6.58 -19.49 3.69
CA LEU A 76 7.43 -19.70 4.88
C LEU A 76 8.92 -19.98 4.58
N LYS A 77 9.27 -20.42 3.36
CA LYS A 77 10.65 -20.71 2.92
C LYS A 77 11.36 -19.58 2.15
N GLY A 78 10.89 -18.33 2.26
CA GLY A 78 11.59 -17.16 1.72
C GLY A 78 11.57 -16.99 0.19
N LYS A 79 11.12 -18.00 -0.57
CA LYS A 79 10.93 -17.90 -2.03
C LYS A 79 9.78 -16.94 -2.37
N ARG A 80 10.07 -15.97 -3.25
CA ARG A 80 9.07 -15.11 -3.88
C ARG A 80 8.35 -15.96 -4.91
N VAL A 81 7.07 -16.24 -4.69
CA VAL A 81 6.22 -16.80 -5.73
C VAL A 81 5.78 -15.61 -6.59
N GLY A 82 6.57 -15.30 -7.63
CA GLY A 82 6.18 -14.40 -8.71
C GLY A 82 5.35 -15.21 -9.71
N ALA A 83 4.12 -14.79 -9.97
CA ALA A 83 3.78 -14.03 -11.17
C ALA A 83 3.81 -14.95 -12.40
N LYS A 84 2.63 -15.44 -12.76
CA LYS A 84 2.36 -15.88 -14.13
C LYS A 84 2.20 -14.63 -14.99
#